data_AF-A0A8H6WGF9-F1
#
_entry.id   AF-A0A8H6WGF9-F1
#
_cell.length_a   1.000
_cell.length_b   1.000
_cell.length_c   1.000
_cell.angle_alpha   90.00
_cell.angle_beta   90.00
_cell.angle_gamma   90.00
#
_symmetry.space_group_name_H-M   'P 1'
#
loop_
_entity.id
_entity.type
_entity.pdbx_description
1 polymer ?
#
loop_
_entity_poly.entity_id
_entity_poly.type
_entity_poly.pdbx_seq_one_letter_code
_entity_poly.pdbx_strand_id
1 'polypeptide(L)'
;MRAAFAAVLGAFAVANVSASTLTKRLLCPYGTYPNVTNNNECTPCAPGYYCTDDMQRVCPFGSGSPNIGASTCPCVPGFYSASGTTSPYGCRYCERGTYNPSYSQTSCPTCPENTYSIGTASSCTACPNGRTSPPGSSYCDCLPGQRLDPGNYQCYTCGPGTFSSGGRVATCAFCPANSYAPTTGSASCLTCPENSTSDIGATTCKCNANFRMNGNGQCVPCGEGGTSEPGSTVCRCNANYKLENNVCVACGPNSYSDPGATTCKCKAGYQMVNGACVACPAGQYSVAGNGYCNGCLAGTFSAAGDPQCTQCPSGLTSAYASGTCGCPGANSWSTVSVRAARPDPLLRSVRRFVRHARQRRRRARARQAANVPEDRTSPQLTVRLAAYNARQACTPPLGRRRAGIALHERTRPPAPPPAQAARRARLPTYSTLRIVPARAAPYGRTTTA
;
A
#
# COMPACT_ATOMS: atom_id res chain seq x y z
N MET A 1 -51.27 -6.47 -92.86
CA MET A 1 -51.89 -6.68 -94.19
C MET A 1 -52.57 -5.39 -94.61
N ARG A 2 -52.18 -4.89 -95.80
CA ARG A 2 -52.93 -4.02 -96.74
C ARG A 2 -53.34 -2.61 -96.24
N ALA A 3 -52.74 -1.53 -96.74
CA ALA A 3 -52.86 -0.91 -98.09
C ALA A 3 -53.79 0.32 -97.98
N ALA A 4 -53.27 1.54 -98.19
CA ALA A 4 -53.27 2.26 -99.49
C ALA A 4 -54.62 2.99 -99.72
N PHE A 5 -54.69 4.32 -99.66
CA PHE A 5 -54.37 5.34 -100.70
C PHE A 5 -55.65 5.96 -101.27
N ALA A 6 -55.58 7.27 -101.57
CA ALA A 6 -56.49 8.11 -102.38
C ALA A 6 -57.76 8.61 -101.66
N ALA A 7 -58.29 9.84 -101.88
CA ALA A 7 -58.12 10.76 -102.99
C ALA A 7 -58.70 12.18 -102.67
N VAL A 8 -58.16 13.21 -103.34
CA VAL A 8 -58.89 14.31 -104.05
C VAL A 8 -59.61 15.38 -103.18
N LEU A 9 -58.98 16.55 -103.01
CA LEU A 9 -59.18 17.83 -103.74
C LEU A 9 -60.47 18.59 -103.39
N GLY A 10 -60.28 19.77 -102.77
CA GLY A 10 -61.30 20.80 -102.58
C GLY A 10 -60.65 22.10 -102.09
N ALA A 11 -60.29 22.95 -103.05
CA ALA A 11 -59.59 24.22 -102.85
C ALA A 11 -60.47 25.27 -102.17
N PHE A 12 -59.94 26.01 -101.17
CA PHE A 12 -60.33 27.39 -100.93
C PHE A 12 -59.17 28.22 -100.33
N ALA A 13 -58.90 29.31 -101.03
CA ALA A 13 -58.39 30.59 -100.55
C ALA A 13 -57.03 30.62 -99.82
N VAL A 14 -56.04 30.99 -100.64
CA VAL A 14 -54.89 31.84 -100.34
C VAL A 14 -55.13 32.77 -99.13
N ALA A 15 -54.57 32.41 -97.99
CA ALA A 15 -54.14 33.38 -96.99
C ALA A 15 -52.62 33.49 -97.11
N ASN A 16 -52.16 34.65 -97.57
CA ASN A 16 -50.76 35.05 -97.56
C ASN A 16 -50.24 35.00 -96.13
N VAL A 17 -49.62 33.88 -95.74
CA VAL A 17 -48.69 33.85 -94.61
C VAL A 17 -47.30 33.93 -95.21
N SER A 18 -46.76 35.13 -95.12
CA SER A 18 -45.36 35.48 -95.33
C SER A 18 -44.42 34.32 -95.02
N ALA A 19 -43.59 33.98 -96.02
CA ALA A 19 -42.43 33.12 -95.86
C ALA A 19 -41.68 33.52 -94.58
N SER A 20 -41.81 32.70 -93.55
CA SER A 20 -40.94 32.77 -92.40
C SER A 20 -39.57 32.34 -92.90
N THR A 21 -38.66 33.30 -93.01
CA THR A 21 -37.23 33.04 -93.12
C THR A 21 -36.85 32.14 -91.95
N LEU A 22 -36.80 30.83 -92.20
CA LEU A 22 -36.21 29.89 -91.27
C LEU A 22 -34.70 30.14 -91.37
N THR A 23 -34.23 31.12 -90.59
CA THR A 23 -32.81 31.34 -90.37
C THR A 23 -32.24 30.00 -89.94
N LYS A 24 -31.33 29.44 -90.75
CA LYS A 24 -30.54 28.28 -90.36
C LYS A 24 -29.76 28.68 -89.11
N ARG A 25 -30.32 28.37 -87.94
CA ARG A 25 -29.70 28.66 -86.64
C ARG A 25 -28.34 27.96 -86.64
N LEU A 26 -27.25 28.72 -86.53
CA LEU A 26 -25.91 28.16 -86.42
C LEU A 26 -25.89 27.28 -85.17
N LEU A 27 -25.70 25.98 -85.36
CA LEU A 27 -25.55 25.04 -84.25
C LEU A 27 -24.09 25.03 -83.85
N CYS A 28 -23.80 25.57 -82.67
CA CYS A 28 -22.44 25.60 -82.17
C CYS A 28 -22.11 24.25 -81.49
N PRO A 29 -20.89 23.72 -81.68
CA PRO A 29 -20.46 22.50 -80.98
C PRO A 29 -20.41 22.73 -79.47
N TYR A 30 -20.55 21.64 -78.70
CA TYR A 30 -20.51 21.68 -77.24
C TYR A 30 -19.31 22.47 -76.71
N GLY A 31 -19.55 23.33 -75.71
CA GLY A 31 -18.53 24.24 -75.19
C GLY A 31 -18.42 25.59 -75.92
N THR A 32 -19.26 25.85 -76.92
CA THR A 32 -19.34 27.15 -77.60
C THR A 32 -20.79 27.61 -77.75
N TYR A 33 -21.02 28.92 -77.91
CA TYR A 33 -22.34 29.51 -78.12
C TYR A 33 -22.31 30.56 -79.24
N PRO A 34 -23.43 30.83 -79.95
CA PRO A 34 -23.47 31.75 -81.09
C PRO A 34 -23.10 33.17 -80.68
N ASN A 35 -22.23 33.82 -81.45
CA ASN A 35 -21.87 35.20 -81.22
C ASN A 35 -23.01 36.15 -81.62
N VAL A 36 -23.44 37.00 -80.68
CA VAL A 36 -24.55 37.96 -80.87
C VAL A 36 -24.26 39.03 -81.91
N THR A 37 -22.99 39.33 -82.20
CA THR A 37 -22.60 40.30 -83.26
C THR A 37 -22.28 39.63 -84.59
N ASN A 38 -22.03 38.31 -84.61
CA ASN A 38 -21.71 37.55 -85.82
C ASN A 38 -22.33 36.14 -85.74
N ASN A 39 -23.51 35.97 -86.35
CA ASN A 39 -24.29 34.72 -86.32
C ASN A 39 -23.62 33.54 -87.07
N ASN A 40 -22.42 33.73 -87.64
CA ASN A 40 -21.62 32.69 -88.29
C ASN A 40 -20.41 32.24 -87.43
N GLU A 41 -20.27 32.76 -86.21
CA GLU A 41 -19.12 32.53 -85.34
C GLU A 41 -19.55 32.02 -83.97
N CYS A 42 -18.83 31.02 -83.45
CA CYS A 42 -19.10 30.42 -82.15
C CYS A 42 -18.05 30.91 -81.13
N THR A 43 -18.52 31.52 -80.05
CA THR A 43 -17.67 32.00 -78.95
C THR A 43 -17.54 30.89 -77.90
N PRO A 44 -16.33 30.56 -77.41
CA PRO A 44 -16.17 29.57 -76.35
C PRO A 44 -16.74 30.08 -75.02
N CYS A 45 -17.31 29.20 -74.22
CA CYS A 45 -17.81 29.56 -72.88
C CYS A 45 -16.66 30.08 -72.01
N ALA A 46 -16.88 31.20 -71.31
CA ALA A 46 -15.90 31.71 -70.36
C ALA A 46 -15.74 30.77 -69.14
N PRO A 47 -14.59 30.80 -68.43
CA PRO A 47 -14.39 30.04 -67.20
C PRO A 47 -15.50 30.29 -66.17
N GLY A 48 -15.92 29.26 -65.44
CA GLY A 48 -17.07 29.31 -64.53
C GLY A 48 -18.44 29.11 -65.19
N TYR A 49 -18.49 28.87 -66.51
CA TYR A 49 -19.72 28.59 -67.27
C TYR A 49 -19.58 27.34 -68.15
N TYR A 50 -20.72 26.70 -68.47
CA TYR A 50 -20.81 25.62 -69.45
C TYR A 50 -21.85 25.94 -70.53
N CYS A 51 -21.68 25.36 -71.73
CA CYS A 51 -22.66 25.47 -72.81
C CYS A 51 -22.95 24.09 -73.43
N THR A 52 -24.21 23.64 -73.29
CA THR A 52 -24.74 22.42 -73.93
C THR A 52 -25.67 22.73 -75.11
N ASP A 53 -26.41 23.84 -75.05
CA ASP A 53 -27.52 24.14 -75.98
C ASP A 53 -27.49 25.59 -76.49
N ASP A 54 -26.36 26.02 -77.06
CA ASP A 54 -26.16 27.37 -77.63
C ASP A 54 -26.36 28.54 -76.63
N MET A 55 -26.31 28.27 -75.32
CA MET A 55 -26.40 29.29 -74.26
C MET A 55 -25.36 29.06 -73.18
N GLN A 56 -24.76 30.15 -72.70
CA GLN A 56 -23.82 30.14 -71.58
C GLN A 56 -24.58 30.06 -70.25
N ARG A 57 -24.35 28.99 -69.47
CA ARG A 57 -24.98 28.76 -68.16
C ARG A 57 -23.92 28.69 -67.05
N VAL A 58 -24.21 29.27 -65.88
CA VAL A 58 -23.31 29.22 -64.72
C VAL A 58 -23.19 27.77 -64.25
N CYS A 59 -21.98 27.30 -63.93
CA CYS A 59 -21.80 25.95 -63.38
C CYS A 59 -22.62 25.81 -62.07
N PRO A 60 -23.43 24.74 -61.90
CA PRO A 60 -24.28 24.55 -60.73
C PRO A 60 -23.48 24.18 -59.46
N PHE A 61 -24.15 24.01 -58.32
CA PHE A 61 -23.49 23.55 -57.08
C PHE A 61 -22.69 22.26 -57.30
N GLY A 62 -21.55 22.14 -56.61
CA GLY A 62 -20.62 21.02 -56.81
C GLY A 62 -19.83 21.09 -58.12
N SER A 63 -19.96 22.16 -58.91
CA SER A 63 -19.36 22.28 -60.23
C SER A 63 -18.52 23.53 -60.39
N GLY A 64 -17.42 23.43 -61.14
CA GLY A 64 -16.51 24.54 -61.48
C GLY A 64 -15.63 24.18 -62.66
N SER A 65 -15.35 25.13 -63.55
CA SER A 65 -14.45 24.93 -64.69
C SER A 65 -13.45 26.09 -64.80
N PRO A 66 -12.14 25.82 -64.65
CA PRO A 66 -11.11 26.80 -64.97
C PRO A 66 -10.89 26.95 -66.49
N ASN A 67 -11.39 25.99 -67.29
CA ASN A 67 -11.12 25.89 -68.72
C ASN A 67 -12.13 26.71 -69.54
N ILE A 68 -11.61 27.39 -70.57
CA ILE A 68 -12.40 28.03 -71.62
C ILE A 68 -13.05 26.93 -72.49
N GLY A 69 -14.33 27.09 -72.81
CA GLY A 69 -15.06 26.18 -73.69
C GLY A 69 -15.59 24.90 -73.04
N ALA A 70 -15.94 24.93 -71.76
CA ALA A 70 -16.44 23.75 -71.05
C ALA A 70 -17.85 23.34 -71.51
N SER A 71 -18.02 22.06 -71.87
CA SER A 71 -19.32 21.46 -72.15
C SER A 71 -20.02 20.93 -70.89
N THR A 72 -19.24 20.63 -69.85
CA THR A 72 -19.68 20.23 -68.50
C THR A 72 -18.70 20.79 -67.46
N CYS A 73 -19.13 20.98 -66.21
CA CYS A 73 -18.27 21.50 -65.13
C CYS A 73 -18.16 20.61 -63.86
N PRO A 74 -18.26 19.27 -63.88
CA PRO A 74 -18.28 18.51 -62.63
C PRO A 74 -16.95 18.65 -61.87
N CYS A 75 -16.98 18.98 -60.58
CA CYS A 75 -15.78 18.82 -59.76
C CYS A 75 -15.43 17.35 -59.71
N VAL A 76 -14.19 17.03 -60.06
CA VAL A 76 -13.67 15.66 -60.05
C VAL A 76 -13.47 15.16 -58.61
N PRO A 77 -13.42 13.84 -58.37
CA PRO A 77 -13.07 13.29 -57.07
C PRO A 77 -11.81 13.94 -56.47
N GLY A 78 -11.84 14.22 -55.18
CA GLY A 78 -10.83 15.01 -54.47
C GLY A 78 -11.06 16.53 -54.46
N PHE A 79 -12.04 17.04 -55.20
CA PHE A 79 -12.44 18.44 -55.21
C PHE A 79 -13.96 18.59 -54.99
N TYR A 80 -14.40 19.70 -54.42
CA TYR A 80 -15.81 20.00 -54.14
C TYR A 80 -16.11 21.46 -54.41
N SER A 81 -17.39 21.81 -54.54
CA SER A 81 -17.82 23.21 -54.63
C SER A 81 -19.08 23.47 -53.81
N ALA A 82 -18.93 24.19 -52.70
CA ALA A 82 -20.02 24.51 -51.79
C ALA A 82 -21.07 25.47 -52.39
N SER A 83 -20.71 26.21 -53.45
CA SER A 83 -21.56 27.21 -54.09
C SER A 83 -21.41 27.10 -55.60
N GLY A 84 -22.49 27.22 -56.38
CA GLY A 84 -22.34 27.45 -57.83
C GLY A 84 -21.57 28.76 -58.04
N THR A 85 -20.34 28.70 -58.53
CA THR A 85 -19.49 29.88 -58.64
C THR A 85 -19.35 30.30 -60.10
N THR A 86 -19.36 31.61 -60.35
CA THR A 86 -18.77 32.21 -61.56
C THR A 86 -17.23 32.25 -61.51
N SER A 87 -16.63 31.68 -60.47
CA SER A 87 -15.19 31.66 -60.27
C SER A 87 -14.53 30.57 -61.13
N PRO A 88 -13.46 30.90 -61.87
CA PRO A 88 -12.63 29.89 -62.55
C PRO A 88 -12.01 28.86 -61.58
N TYR A 89 -11.89 29.21 -60.29
CA TYR A 89 -11.40 28.32 -59.22
C TYR A 89 -12.54 27.70 -58.40
N GLY A 90 -13.69 27.47 -59.04
CA GLY A 90 -14.91 27.02 -58.36
C GLY A 90 -14.80 25.67 -57.64
N CYS A 91 -13.89 24.79 -58.07
CA CYS A 91 -13.61 23.52 -57.39
C CYS A 91 -12.47 23.70 -56.38
N ARG A 92 -12.83 23.64 -55.09
CA ARG A 92 -11.86 23.63 -53.97
C ARG A 92 -11.40 22.20 -53.72
N TYR A 93 -10.13 22.01 -53.41
CA TYR A 93 -9.65 20.69 -53.02
C TYR A 93 -10.20 20.29 -51.65
N CYS A 94 -10.41 19.00 -51.43
CA CYS A 94 -10.66 18.47 -50.10
C CYS A 94 -9.44 18.70 -49.21
N GLU A 95 -9.65 19.37 -48.08
CA GLU A 95 -8.61 19.61 -47.08
C GLU A 95 -8.21 18.28 -46.42
N ARG A 96 -7.09 18.30 -45.70
CA ARG A 96 -6.56 17.08 -45.07
C ARG A 96 -7.58 16.49 -44.10
N GLY A 97 -7.66 15.16 -44.06
CA GLY A 97 -8.66 14.45 -43.27
C GLY A 97 -10.05 14.40 -43.87
N THR A 98 -10.25 14.99 -45.06
CA THR A 98 -11.49 14.88 -45.83
C THR A 98 -11.22 14.26 -47.20
N TYR A 99 -12.26 13.75 -47.83
CA TYR A 99 -12.18 13.14 -49.16
C TYR A 99 -13.47 13.40 -49.94
N ASN A 100 -13.39 13.30 -51.26
CA ASN A 100 -14.57 13.28 -52.11
C ASN A 100 -14.47 12.12 -53.14
N PRO A 101 -15.27 11.05 -53.00
CA PRO A 101 -15.23 9.91 -53.91
C PRO A 101 -16.00 10.12 -55.22
N SER A 102 -16.84 11.15 -55.32
CA SER A 102 -17.82 11.29 -56.39
C SER A 102 -17.66 12.59 -57.16
N TYR A 103 -18.11 12.60 -58.41
CA TYR A 103 -18.24 13.83 -59.17
C TYR A 103 -19.31 14.75 -58.56
N SER A 104 -19.10 16.05 -58.71
CA SER A 104 -20.09 17.09 -58.37
C SER A 104 -20.50 17.20 -56.89
N GLN A 105 -19.62 16.85 -55.96
CA GLN A 105 -19.92 17.03 -54.53
C GLN A 105 -19.85 18.49 -54.08
N THR A 106 -20.72 18.82 -53.13
CA THR A 106 -20.84 20.13 -52.52
C THR A 106 -20.09 20.27 -51.20
N SER A 107 -19.57 19.16 -50.66
CA SER A 107 -18.73 19.13 -49.46
C SER A 107 -17.77 17.93 -49.51
N CYS A 108 -16.77 17.93 -48.63
CA CYS A 108 -15.91 16.76 -48.44
C CYS A 108 -16.25 16.11 -47.10
N PRO A 109 -16.83 14.89 -47.08
CA PRO A 109 -16.95 14.12 -45.84
C PRO A 109 -15.59 13.88 -45.19
N THR A 110 -15.60 13.79 -43.86
CA THR A 110 -14.42 13.40 -43.09
C THR A 110 -14.06 11.94 -43.33
N CYS A 111 -12.77 11.64 -43.29
CA CYS A 111 -12.31 10.27 -43.32
C CYS A 111 -12.85 9.49 -42.12
N PRO A 112 -13.36 8.26 -42.31
CA PRO A 112 -13.79 7.41 -41.20
C PRO A 112 -12.60 7.00 -40.31
N GLU A 113 -12.90 6.48 -39.13
CA GLU A 113 -11.88 5.96 -38.20
C GLU A 113 -10.94 4.95 -38.89
N ASN A 114 -9.68 4.93 -38.45
CA ASN A 114 -8.61 4.08 -38.99
C ASN A 114 -8.27 4.38 -40.46
N THR A 115 -8.68 5.53 -40.98
CA THR A 115 -8.27 6.03 -42.29
C THR A 115 -7.82 7.49 -42.21
N TYR A 116 -7.04 7.94 -43.20
CA TYR A 116 -6.52 9.29 -43.26
C TYR A 116 -6.44 9.84 -44.69
N SER A 117 -6.37 11.16 -44.82
CA SER A 117 -6.20 11.86 -46.10
C SER A 117 -5.21 13.02 -45.94
N ILE A 118 -4.21 13.09 -46.83
CA ILE A 118 -3.20 14.17 -46.84
C ILE A 118 -3.64 15.41 -47.65
N GLY A 119 -4.89 15.43 -48.14
CA GLY A 119 -5.48 16.47 -48.99
C GLY A 119 -5.69 16.02 -50.43
N THR A 120 -6.57 16.70 -51.17
CA THR A 120 -6.94 16.40 -52.57
C THR A 120 -7.34 14.92 -52.78
N ALA A 121 -7.89 14.26 -51.76
CA ALA A 121 -8.10 12.82 -51.78
C ALA A 121 -9.47 12.44 -52.34
N SER A 122 -9.48 11.51 -53.30
CA SER A 122 -10.70 10.86 -53.77
C SER A 122 -11.14 9.69 -52.87
N SER A 123 -10.25 9.20 -52.02
CA SER A 123 -10.51 8.14 -51.04
C SER A 123 -9.58 8.29 -49.85
N CYS A 124 -10.03 7.87 -48.66
CA CYS A 124 -9.17 7.81 -47.49
C CYS A 124 -8.24 6.60 -47.55
N THR A 125 -6.98 6.80 -47.18
CA THR A 125 -5.97 5.75 -47.08
C THR A 125 -6.10 5.06 -45.73
N ALA A 126 -6.13 3.72 -45.70
CA ALA A 126 -6.19 2.98 -44.45
C ALA A 126 -4.89 3.14 -43.63
N CYS A 127 -5.02 3.11 -42.30
CA CYS A 127 -3.85 3.13 -41.43
C CYS A 127 -3.06 1.82 -41.53
N PRO A 128 -1.72 1.90 -41.63
CA PRO A 128 -0.86 0.71 -41.56
C PRO A 128 -1.00 -0.04 -40.24
N ASN A 129 -0.62 -1.32 -40.22
CA ASN A 129 -0.68 -2.17 -39.03
C ASN A 129 -0.04 -1.53 -37.78
N GLY A 130 -0.70 -1.64 -36.64
CA GLY A 130 -0.22 -1.07 -35.37
C GLY A 130 -0.46 0.43 -35.22
N ARG A 131 -1.22 1.05 -36.13
CA ARG A 131 -1.61 2.46 -36.07
C ARG A 131 -3.12 2.62 -36.10
N THR A 132 -3.60 3.74 -35.59
CA THR A 132 -5.01 4.12 -35.60
C THR A 132 -5.15 5.60 -35.96
N SER A 133 -6.34 6.02 -36.36
CA SER A 133 -6.64 7.43 -36.57
C SER A 133 -8.08 7.73 -36.19
N PRO A 134 -8.35 8.82 -35.45
CA PRO A 134 -9.72 9.27 -35.25
C PRO A 134 -10.34 9.77 -36.58
N PRO A 135 -11.67 9.86 -36.67
CA PRO A 135 -12.33 10.41 -37.85
C PRO A 135 -11.81 11.81 -38.20
N GLY A 136 -11.65 12.09 -39.49
CA GLY A 136 -11.13 13.38 -39.97
C GLY A 136 -9.62 13.55 -39.85
N SER A 137 -8.86 12.48 -39.61
CA SER A 137 -7.41 12.57 -39.45
C SER A 137 -6.65 12.73 -40.76
N SER A 138 -5.58 13.51 -40.71
CA SER A 138 -4.65 13.67 -41.85
C SER A 138 -3.49 12.69 -41.82
N TYR A 139 -3.44 11.84 -40.80
CA TYR A 139 -2.34 10.95 -40.50
C TYR A 139 -2.76 9.80 -39.58
N CYS A 140 -1.90 8.80 -39.43
CA CYS A 140 -2.09 7.70 -38.49
C CYS A 140 -1.14 7.79 -37.31
N ASP A 141 -1.70 7.59 -36.14
CA ASP A 141 -1.06 7.67 -34.83
C ASP A 141 -0.73 6.29 -34.29
N CYS A 142 0.22 6.21 -33.38
CA CYS A 142 0.56 4.97 -32.72
C CYS A 142 -0.52 4.58 -31.71
N LEU A 143 -0.73 3.27 -31.56
CA LEU A 143 -1.64 2.73 -30.55
C LEU A 143 -1.13 3.07 -29.13
N PRO A 144 -2.03 3.08 -28.14
CA PRO A 144 -1.62 3.15 -26.74
C PRO A 144 -0.57 2.10 -26.40
N GLY A 145 0.40 2.48 -25.58
CA GLY A 145 1.58 1.68 -25.27
C GLY A 145 2.73 1.79 -26.27
N GLN A 146 2.59 2.62 -27.31
CA GLN A 146 3.63 2.84 -28.32
C GLN A 146 4.02 4.31 -28.46
N ARG A 147 5.26 4.54 -28.88
CA ARG A 147 5.81 5.85 -29.26
C ARG A 147 6.07 5.89 -30.76
N LEU A 148 5.94 7.07 -31.36
CA LEU A 148 6.31 7.31 -32.76
C LEU A 148 7.79 7.67 -32.83
N ASP A 149 8.55 6.98 -33.67
CA ASP A 149 9.91 7.40 -33.98
C ASP A 149 9.92 8.48 -35.07
N PRO A 150 10.47 9.68 -34.82
CA PRO A 150 10.47 10.77 -35.79
C PRO A 150 11.30 10.49 -37.05
N GLY A 151 12.28 9.56 -36.98
CA GLY A 151 13.21 9.31 -38.08
C GLY A 151 12.64 8.42 -39.18
N ASN A 152 11.84 7.42 -38.81
CA ASN A 152 11.29 6.44 -39.76
C ASN A 152 9.76 6.34 -39.74
N TYR A 153 9.09 7.16 -38.92
CA TYR A 153 7.65 7.10 -38.70
C TYR A 153 7.19 5.65 -38.47
N GLN A 154 7.86 4.91 -37.59
CA GLN A 154 7.44 3.60 -37.07
C GLN A 154 7.01 3.73 -35.61
N CYS A 155 6.13 2.84 -35.17
CA CYS A 155 5.66 2.78 -33.80
C CYS A 155 6.45 1.73 -33.02
N TYR A 156 7.02 2.12 -31.89
CA TYR A 156 7.77 1.23 -31.01
C TYR A 156 7.08 1.11 -29.66
N THR A 157 7.00 -0.10 -29.13
CA THR A 157 6.42 -0.35 -27.80
C THR A 157 7.24 0.29 -26.70
N CYS A 158 6.55 0.87 -25.73
CA CYS A 158 7.16 1.38 -24.52
C CYS A 158 7.75 0.25 -23.67
N GLY A 159 8.94 0.49 -23.10
CA GLY A 159 9.58 -0.44 -22.18
C GLY A 159 8.87 -0.50 -20.83
N PRO A 160 9.16 -1.50 -19.97
CA PRO A 160 8.64 -1.53 -18.61
C PRO A 160 9.02 -0.26 -17.84
N GLY A 161 8.17 0.17 -16.92
CA GLY A 161 8.33 1.43 -16.18
C GLY A 161 7.95 2.68 -16.98
N THR A 162 7.58 2.53 -18.26
CA THR A 162 7.15 3.63 -19.12
C THR A 162 5.80 3.33 -19.76
N PHE A 163 5.07 4.39 -20.13
CA PHE A 163 3.77 4.29 -20.76
C PHE A 163 3.61 5.32 -21.88
N SER A 164 2.60 5.11 -22.72
CA SER A 164 2.17 6.08 -23.72
C SER A 164 0.67 5.95 -23.90
N SER A 165 -0.06 7.06 -23.89
CA SER A 165 -1.48 7.08 -24.23
C SER A 165 -1.74 6.85 -25.73
N GLY A 166 -0.70 6.60 -26.53
CA GLY A 166 -0.77 6.54 -27.99
C GLY A 166 -0.59 7.93 -28.59
N GLY A 167 -0.82 8.05 -29.90
CA GLY A 167 -0.62 9.32 -30.61
C GLY A 167 0.73 9.42 -31.31
N ARG A 168 1.29 10.62 -31.31
CA ARG A 168 2.58 10.99 -31.94
C ARG A 168 3.67 11.28 -30.92
N VAL A 169 3.59 10.65 -29.75
CA VAL A 169 4.55 10.91 -28.70
C VAL A 169 5.91 10.35 -29.13
N ALA A 170 6.95 11.18 -29.13
CA ALA A 170 8.29 10.79 -29.56
C ALA A 170 8.97 9.83 -28.57
N THR A 171 8.62 9.93 -27.29
CA THR A 171 9.21 9.20 -26.17
C THR A 171 8.13 8.63 -25.26
N CYS A 172 8.39 7.49 -24.63
CA CYS A 172 7.47 6.97 -23.61
C CYS A 172 7.68 7.74 -22.31
N ALA A 173 6.58 8.14 -21.67
CA ALA A 173 6.63 8.82 -20.38
C ALA A 173 6.95 7.82 -19.28
N PHE A 174 7.77 8.20 -18.31
CA PHE A 174 7.98 7.38 -17.11
C PHE A 174 6.72 7.33 -16.26
N CYS A 175 6.46 6.20 -15.62
CA CYS A 175 5.42 6.15 -14.62
C CYS A 175 5.74 7.09 -13.46
N PRO A 176 4.79 7.95 -13.03
CA PRO A 176 5.01 8.81 -11.88
C PRO A 176 5.16 7.98 -10.61
N ALA A 177 5.66 8.62 -9.54
CA ALA A 177 5.74 7.99 -8.23
C ALA A 177 4.38 7.45 -7.77
N ASN A 178 4.40 6.36 -7.00
CA ASN A 178 3.22 5.57 -6.61
C ASN A 178 2.45 4.92 -7.77
N SER A 179 3.05 4.86 -8.96
CA SER A 179 2.56 4.09 -10.09
C SER A 179 3.67 3.25 -10.71
N TYR A 180 3.29 2.23 -11.48
CA TYR A 180 4.22 1.31 -12.10
C TYR A 180 3.68 0.73 -13.42
N ALA A 181 4.58 0.30 -14.28
CA ALA A 181 4.25 -0.40 -15.53
C ALA A 181 5.05 -1.71 -15.58
N PRO A 182 4.44 -2.86 -15.23
CA PRO A 182 5.18 -4.11 -15.10
C PRO A 182 5.55 -4.72 -16.46
N THR A 183 4.77 -4.42 -17.50
CA THR A 183 4.91 -5.00 -18.84
C THR A 183 5.27 -3.95 -19.88
N THR A 184 5.90 -4.40 -20.96
CA THR A 184 6.07 -3.62 -22.18
C THR A 184 4.71 -3.24 -22.77
N GLY A 185 4.66 -2.13 -23.49
CA GLY A 185 3.45 -1.68 -24.16
C GLY A 185 2.35 -1.14 -23.24
N SER A 186 2.71 -0.68 -22.03
CA SER A 186 1.71 -0.14 -21.10
C SER A 186 1.07 1.14 -21.64
N ALA A 187 -0.25 1.13 -21.82
CA ALA A 187 -1.04 2.30 -22.26
C ALA A 187 -1.16 3.37 -21.17
N SER A 188 -1.11 2.94 -19.91
CA SER A 188 -1.18 3.75 -18.72
C SER A 188 -0.40 3.07 -17.60
N CYS A 189 -0.09 3.80 -16.54
CA CYS A 189 0.52 3.23 -15.34
C CYS A 189 -0.54 2.69 -14.41
N LEU A 190 -0.24 1.55 -13.80
CA LEU A 190 -1.01 0.98 -12.70
C LEU A 190 -0.66 1.71 -11.41
N THR A 191 -1.65 2.01 -10.59
CA THR A 191 -1.41 2.59 -9.27
C THR A 191 -0.94 1.51 -8.30
N CYS A 192 -0.09 1.91 -7.37
CA CYS A 192 0.35 1.01 -6.31
C CYS A 192 -0.81 0.66 -5.37
N PRO A 193 -0.91 -0.62 -4.92
CA PRO A 193 -1.90 -1.02 -3.93
C PRO A 193 -1.68 -0.29 -2.59
N GLU A 194 -2.70 -0.31 -1.73
CA GLU A 194 -2.59 0.31 -0.40
C GLU A 194 -1.36 -0.20 0.37
N ASN A 195 -0.76 0.70 1.15
CA ASN A 195 0.46 0.43 1.93
C ASN A 195 1.68 0.04 1.07
N SER A 196 1.75 0.53 -0.16
CA SER A 196 2.91 0.41 -1.03
C SER A 196 3.24 1.71 -1.74
N THR A 197 4.50 1.83 -2.14
CA THR A 197 5.05 3.00 -2.83
C THR A 197 5.95 2.55 -3.97
N SER A 198 6.15 3.43 -4.95
CA SER A 198 7.09 3.21 -6.05
C SER A 198 7.78 4.50 -6.46
N ASP A 199 9.01 4.35 -6.92
CA ASP A 199 9.80 5.42 -7.49
C ASP A 199 9.35 5.73 -8.94
N ILE A 200 9.75 6.88 -9.48
CA ILE A 200 9.47 7.22 -10.89
C ILE A 200 10.09 6.15 -11.80
N GLY A 201 9.32 5.67 -12.78
CA GLY A 201 9.77 4.67 -13.73
C GLY A 201 9.82 3.24 -13.17
N ALA A 202 9.19 2.97 -12.03
CA ALA A 202 9.18 1.65 -11.43
C ALA A 202 8.38 0.62 -12.27
N THR A 203 8.85 -0.63 -12.24
CA THR A 203 8.17 -1.79 -12.82
C THR A 203 7.35 -2.57 -11.80
N THR A 204 7.53 -2.30 -10.51
CA THR A 204 6.87 -2.98 -9.40
C THR A 204 6.72 -2.03 -8.22
N CYS A 205 5.68 -2.21 -7.39
CA CYS A 205 5.54 -1.50 -6.13
C CYS A 205 6.31 -2.19 -4.99
N LYS A 206 6.83 -1.39 -4.07
CA LYS A 206 7.47 -1.85 -2.83
C LYS A 206 6.50 -1.63 -1.68
N CYS A 207 6.21 -2.67 -0.88
CA CYS A 207 5.41 -2.48 0.33
C CYS A 207 6.12 -1.52 1.31
N ASN A 208 5.35 -0.72 2.04
CA ASN A 208 5.88 0.14 3.08
C ASN A 208 6.41 -0.70 4.27
N ALA A 209 7.16 -0.06 5.15
CA ALA A 209 7.67 -0.73 6.36
C ALA A 209 6.53 -1.35 7.18
N ASN A 210 6.81 -2.53 7.77
CA ASN A 210 5.85 -3.38 8.51
C ASN A 210 4.77 -4.08 7.66
N PHE A 211 4.78 -3.89 6.33
CA PHE A 211 3.96 -4.65 5.39
C PHE A 211 4.82 -5.58 4.55
N ARG A 212 4.22 -6.68 4.08
CA ARG A 212 4.84 -7.62 3.15
C ARG A 212 3.94 -7.87 1.96
N MET A 213 4.52 -8.21 0.82
CA MET A 213 3.74 -8.60 -0.35
C MET A 213 3.24 -10.05 -0.22
N ASN A 214 1.94 -10.27 -0.46
CA ASN A 214 1.35 -11.60 -0.54
C ASN A 214 1.46 -12.18 -1.97
N GLY A 215 1.09 -13.45 -2.16
CA GLY A 215 1.10 -14.08 -3.49
C GLY A 215 0.15 -13.45 -4.53
N ASN A 216 -0.78 -12.60 -4.08
CA ASN A 216 -1.73 -11.88 -4.94
C ASN A 216 -1.25 -10.45 -5.27
N GLY A 217 -0.03 -10.06 -4.90
CA GLY A 217 0.52 -8.73 -5.16
C GLY A 217 -0.01 -7.61 -4.24
N GLN A 218 -0.68 -7.95 -3.13
CA GLN A 218 -1.17 -6.98 -2.14
C GLN A 218 -0.24 -6.92 -0.92
N CYS A 219 -0.16 -5.74 -0.30
CA CYS A 219 0.63 -5.54 0.91
C CYS A 219 -0.20 -5.83 2.16
N VAL A 220 0.15 -6.91 2.86
CA VAL A 220 -0.50 -7.33 4.12
C VAL A 220 0.41 -7.00 5.31
N PRO A 221 -0.15 -6.59 6.46
CA PRO A 221 0.65 -6.27 7.64
C PRO A 221 1.33 -7.52 8.21
N CYS A 222 2.48 -7.33 8.86
CA CYS A 222 3.21 -8.40 9.53
C CYS A 222 2.56 -8.94 10.83
N GLY A 223 1.53 -8.26 11.32
CA GLY A 223 0.89 -8.56 12.60
C GLY A 223 1.60 -7.90 13.78
N GLU A 224 1.03 -8.04 14.98
CA GLU A 224 1.63 -7.51 16.20
C GLU A 224 3.03 -8.10 16.43
N GLY A 225 3.97 -7.25 16.84
CA GLY A 225 5.35 -7.67 17.06
C GLY A 225 6.13 -8.05 15.78
N GLY A 226 5.59 -7.84 14.58
CA GLY A 226 6.30 -8.04 13.32
C GLY A 226 6.79 -6.74 12.70
N THR A 227 8.00 -6.75 12.14
CA THR A 227 8.59 -5.64 11.39
C THR A 227 9.04 -6.12 10.02
N SER A 228 9.07 -5.22 9.04
CA SER A 228 9.64 -5.48 7.72
C SER A 228 10.26 -4.21 7.15
N GLU A 229 11.35 -4.38 6.40
CA GLU A 229 11.94 -3.31 5.62
C GLU A 229 11.07 -3.01 4.39
N PRO A 230 11.09 -1.78 3.85
CA PRO A 230 10.36 -1.44 2.63
C PRO A 230 10.71 -2.38 1.47
N GLY A 231 9.69 -2.93 0.81
CA GLY A 231 9.85 -3.88 -0.29
C GLY A 231 10.11 -5.33 0.14
N SER A 232 10.15 -5.64 1.44
CA SER A 232 10.31 -7.02 1.90
C SER A 232 9.08 -7.89 1.59
N THR A 233 9.33 -9.15 1.23
CA THR A 233 8.31 -10.19 1.08
C THR A 233 8.12 -11.03 2.34
N VAL A 234 8.97 -10.82 3.36
CA VAL A 234 9.00 -11.60 4.61
C VAL A 234 8.99 -10.67 5.82
N CYS A 235 8.30 -11.10 6.88
CA CYS A 235 8.25 -10.40 8.16
C CYS A 235 9.31 -10.94 9.12
N ARG A 236 9.93 -10.03 9.89
CA ARG A 236 10.81 -10.35 11.01
C ARG A 236 10.07 -10.10 12.33
N CYS A 237 9.93 -11.13 13.13
CA CYS A 237 9.27 -11.02 14.42
C CYS A 237 10.22 -10.48 15.50
N ASN A 238 9.70 -9.63 16.38
CA ASN A 238 10.40 -9.13 17.57
C ASN A 238 10.46 -10.22 18.65
N ALA A 239 11.17 -9.93 19.75
CA ALA A 239 11.24 -10.85 20.88
C ALA A 239 9.85 -11.18 21.44
N ASN A 240 9.67 -12.43 21.88
CA ASN A 240 8.40 -13.02 22.33
C ASN A 240 7.34 -13.25 21.24
N TYR A 241 7.70 -13.11 19.96
CA TYR A 241 6.87 -13.53 18.83
C TYR A 241 7.61 -14.60 18.02
N LYS A 242 6.85 -15.55 17.45
CA LYS A 242 7.36 -16.54 16.50
C LYS A 242 6.79 -16.28 15.11
N LEU A 243 7.57 -16.58 14.08
CA LEU A 243 7.11 -16.52 12.70
C LEU A 243 6.35 -17.80 12.34
N GLU A 244 5.07 -17.65 11.98
CA GLU A 244 4.21 -18.76 11.55
C GLU A 244 3.44 -18.31 10.30
N ASN A 245 3.61 -18.99 9.16
CA ASN A 245 3.01 -18.61 7.86
C ASN A 245 3.29 -17.14 7.44
N ASN A 246 4.51 -16.64 7.70
CA ASN A 246 4.92 -15.25 7.48
C ASN A 246 4.11 -14.20 8.27
N VAL A 247 3.46 -14.60 9.35
CA VAL A 247 2.78 -13.72 10.32
C VAL A 247 3.42 -13.92 11.69
N CYS A 248 3.58 -12.83 12.44
CA CYS A 248 4.10 -12.91 13.79
C CYS A 248 2.99 -13.26 14.78
N VAL A 249 3.20 -14.34 15.52
CA VAL A 249 2.27 -14.84 16.53
C VAL A 249 2.95 -14.76 17.90
N ALA A 250 2.25 -14.19 18.88
CA ALA A 250 2.78 -14.06 20.23
C ALA A 250 3.05 -15.44 20.84
N CYS A 251 4.18 -15.55 21.52
CA CYS A 251 4.50 -16.70 22.35
C CYS A 251 3.55 -16.74 23.56
N GLY A 252 2.99 -17.92 23.84
CA GLY A 252 2.03 -18.12 24.93
C GLY A 252 2.61 -17.84 26.34
N PRO A 253 1.77 -17.94 27.39
CA PRO A 253 2.23 -17.70 28.76
C PRO A 253 3.42 -18.60 29.12
N ASN A 254 4.37 -18.05 29.88
CA ASN A 254 5.60 -18.73 30.31
C ASN A 254 6.55 -19.18 29.18
N SER A 255 6.41 -18.60 27.99
CA SER A 255 7.34 -18.77 26.87
C SER A 255 8.00 -17.45 26.46
N TYR A 256 9.09 -17.53 25.72
CA TYR A 256 9.85 -16.40 25.17
C TYR A 256 10.47 -16.78 23.83
N SER A 257 10.89 -15.79 23.05
CA SER A 257 11.63 -16.02 21.80
C SER A 257 12.60 -14.87 21.54
N ASP A 258 13.69 -15.18 20.87
CA ASP A 258 14.64 -14.19 20.38
C ASP A 258 14.08 -13.53 19.10
N PRO A 259 14.46 -12.27 18.76
CA PRO A 259 14.02 -11.64 17.52
C PRO A 259 14.34 -12.49 16.29
N GLY A 260 13.37 -12.70 15.41
CA GLY A 260 13.48 -13.51 14.20
C GLY A 260 13.28 -15.02 14.42
N ALA A 261 12.94 -15.46 15.63
CA ALA A 261 12.71 -16.87 15.90
C ALA A 261 11.46 -17.42 15.20
N THR A 262 11.52 -18.67 14.77
CA THR A 262 10.39 -19.44 14.23
C THR A 262 9.68 -20.30 15.30
N THR A 263 10.29 -20.45 16.48
CA THR A 263 9.79 -21.29 17.57
C THR A 263 9.89 -20.58 18.91
N CYS A 264 8.86 -20.73 19.77
CA CYS A 264 8.89 -20.25 21.14
C CYS A 264 9.60 -21.24 22.07
N LYS A 265 10.39 -20.72 23.01
CA LYS A 265 11.12 -21.47 24.04
C LYS A 265 10.42 -21.30 25.39
N CYS A 266 10.43 -22.32 26.25
CA CYS A 266 9.87 -22.19 27.60
C CYS A 266 10.85 -21.49 28.55
N LYS A 267 10.31 -20.61 29.41
CA LYS A 267 11.05 -19.99 30.52
C LYS A 267 11.52 -21.07 31.52
N ALA A 268 12.51 -20.74 32.33
CA ALA A 268 13.02 -21.67 33.35
C ALA A 268 11.90 -22.12 34.30
N GLY A 269 11.91 -23.40 34.69
CA GLY A 269 10.88 -24.05 35.48
C GLY A 269 9.70 -24.61 34.68
N TYR A 270 9.71 -24.48 33.34
CA TYR A 270 8.64 -24.96 32.45
C TYR A 270 9.17 -25.92 31.38
N GLN A 271 8.30 -26.83 30.94
CA GLN A 271 8.52 -27.77 29.84
C GLN A 271 7.48 -27.57 28.73
N MET A 272 7.86 -27.92 27.50
CA MET A 272 6.98 -27.85 26.34
C MET A 272 6.11 -29.10 26.27
N VAL A 273 4.80 -28.96 26.46
CA VAL A 273 3.82 -30.04 26.35
C VAL A 273 2.72 -29.59 25.39
N ASN A 274 2.55 -30.29 24.28
CA ASN A 274 1.55 -29.97 23.25
C ASN A 274 1.58 -28.49 22.77
N GLY A 275 2.77 -27.91 22.67
CA GLY A 275 2.95 -26.51 22.24
C GLY A 275 2.68 -25.45 23.32
N ALA A 276 2.42 -25.85 24.57
CA ALA A 276 2.26 -24.96 25.71
C ALA A 276 3.36 -25.19 26.76
N CYS A 277 3.78 -24.12 27.44
CA CYS A 277 4.76 -24.21 28.52
C CYS A 277 4.07 -24.50 29.85
N VAL A 278 4.20 -25.74 30.32
CA VAL A 278 3.62 -26.24 31.57
C VAL A 278 4.72 -26.30 32.64
N ALA A 279 4.39 -25.90 33.88
CA ALA A 279 5.34 -25.92 34.99
C ALA A 279 5.86 -27.35 35.24
N CYS A 280 7.14 -27.48 35.57
CA CYS A 280 7.71 -28.76 35.98
C CYS A 280 7.02 -29.25 37.25
N PRO A 281 6.66 -30.54 37.34
CA PRO A 281 6.14 -31.11 38.58
C PRO A 281 7.19 -31.03 39.69
N ALA A 282 6.73 -31.09 40.94
CA ALA A 282 7.63 -31.02 42.10
C ALA A 282 8.68 -32.13 42.05
N GLY A 283 9.92 -31.79 42.38
CA GLY A 283 11.07 -32.67 42.27
C GLY A 283 11.77 -32.63 40.92
N GLN A 284 11.31 -31.80 39.98
CA GLN A 284 11.98 -31.54 38.72
C GLN A 284 12.26 -30.04 38.51
N TYR A 285 13.24 -29.72 37.68
CA TYR A 285 13.63 -28.36 37.30
C TYR A 285 13.89 -28.26 35.80
N SER A 286 13.82 -27.06 35.24
CA SER A 286 14.14 -26.81 33.84
C SER A 286 14.87 -25.47 33.71
N VAL A 287 15.94 -25.43 32.92
CA VAL A 287 16.61 -24.18 32.56
C VAL A 287 15.91 -23.56 31.34
N ALA A 288 15.97 -22.24 31.20
CA ALA A 288 15.31 -21.55 30.10
C ALA A 288 15.78 -22.10 28.74
N GLY A 289 14.83 -22.44 27.85
CA GLY A 289 15.12 -22.99 26.53
C GLY A 289 15.36 -24.50 26.46
N ASN A 290 15.44 -25.21 27.58
CA ASN A 290 15.68 -26.67 27.56
C ASN A 290 14.45 -27.46 27.09
N GLY A 291 13.25 -26.95 27.37
CA GLY A 291 11.99 -27.53 26.86
C GLY A 291 11.55 -28.83 27.53
N TYR A 292 12.35 -29.44 28.41
CA TYR A 292 12.01 -30.61 29.21
C TYR A 292 12.48 -30.46 30.66
N CYS A 293 11.81 -31.18 31.57
CA CYS A 293 12.13 -31.16 32.99
C CYS A 293 13.16 -32.24 33.35
N ASN A 294 14.12 -31.88 34.19
CA ASN A 294 15.16 -32.77 34.72
C ASN A 294 14.85 -33.09 36.18
N GLY A 295 15.01 -34.35 36.58
CA GLY A 295 14.84 -34.76 37.97
C GLY A 295 15.93 -34.18 38.88
N CYS A 296 15.56 -33.74 40.07
CA CYS A 296 16.51 -33.35 41.10
C CYS A 296 17.28 -34.57 41.62
N LEU A 297 18.61 -34.44 41.74
CA LEU A 297 19.46 -35.48 42.33
C LEU A 297 19.14 -35.67 43.82
N ALA A 298 19.45 -36.86 44.35
CA ALA A 298 19.23 -37.17 45.76
C ALA A 298 19.92 -36.14 46.68
N GLY A 299 19.21 -35.73 47.74
CA GLY A 299 19.65 -34.64 48.63
C GLY A 299 19.28 -33.24 48.15
N THR A 300 18.63 -33.11 46.99
CA THR A 300 18.06 -31.85 46.50
C THR A 300 16.56 -31.97 46.22
N PHE A 301 15.80 -30.89 46.36
CA PHE A 301 14.37 -30.83 46.11
C PHE A 301 14.00 -29.56 45.33
N SER A 302 12.87 -29.60 44.63
CA SER A 302 12.30 -28.45 43.95
C SER A 302 10.77 -28.45 44.11
N ALA A 303 10.19 -27.27 44.32
CA ALA A 303 8.75 -27.10 44.21
C ALA A 303 8.33 -27.12 42.73
N ALA A 304 7.03 -27.28 42.48
CA ALA A 304 6.50 -27.22 41.12
C ALA A 304 6.80 -25.84 40.51
N GLY A 305 7.40 -25.83 39.31
CA GLY A 305 7.79 -24.61 38.59
C GLY A 305 9.12 -23.99 39.00
N ASP A 306 9.91 -24.62 39.86
CA ASP A 306 11.22 -24.08 40.25
C ASP A 306 12.26 -24.21 39.10
N PRO A 307 13.10 -23.18 38.88
CA PRO A 307 14.08 -23.17 37.80
C PRO A 307 15.35 -23.99 38.10
N GLN A 308 15.57 -24.40 39.36
CA GLN A 308 16.74 -25.13 39.82
C GLN A 308 16.44 -25.91 41.11
N CYS A 309 17.17 -27.00 41.35
CA CYS A 309 17.04 -27.76 42.60
C CYS A 309 17.73 -27.05 43.77
N THR A 310 17.11 -27.12 44.94
CA THR A 310 17.65 -26.58 46.19
C THR A 310 18.10 -27.71 47.11
N GLN A 311 19.20 -27.52 47.86
CA GLN A 311 19.68 -28.56 48.78
C GLN A 311 18.74 -28.72 49.98
N CYS A 312 18.59 -29.97 50.45
CA CYS A 312 17.84 -30.23 51.66
C CYS A 312 18.52 -29.61 52.89
N PRO A 313 17.75 -29.00 53.82
CA PRO A 313 18.28 -28.51 55.08
C PRO A 313 18.92 -29.65 55.91
N SER A 314 19.91 -29.31 56.73
CA SER A 314 20.70 -30.26 57.53
C SER A 314 19.81 -31.26 58.29
N GLY A 315 20.05 -32.56 58.07
CA GLY A 315 19.31 -33.66 58.70
C GLY A 315 18.14 -34.23 57.88
N LEU A 316 17.83 -33.66 56.72
CA LEU A 316 16.81 -34.18 55.80
C LEU A 316 17.46 -34.66 54.49
N THR A 317 16.89 -35.70 53.89
CA THR A 317 17.30 -36.28 52.61
C THR A 317 16.11 -36.37 51.66
N SER A 318 16.35 -36.26 50.37
CA SER A 318 15.33 -36.46 49.32
C SER A 318 15.80 -37.57 48.37
N ALA A 319 14.84 -38.34 47.84
CA ALA A 319 15.11 -39.31 46.77
C ALA A 319 15.27 -38.61 45.41
N TYR A 320 15.75 -39.32 44.39
CA TYR A 320 15.79 -38.80 43.02
C TYR A 320 14.40 -38.33 42.58
N ALA A 321 14.33 -37.15 41.95
CA ALA A 321 13.10 -36.49 41.51
C ALA A 321 12.05 -36.24 42.61
N SER A 322 12.48 -36.07 43.87
CA SER A 322 11.58 -35.80 44.99
C SER A 322 11.31 -34.31 45.19
N GLY A 323 10.03 -33.93 45.28
CA GLY A 323 9.60 -32.55 45.52
C GLY A 323 9.67 -32.07 46.96
N THR A 324 10.05 -32.95 47.90
CA THR A 324 10.10 -32.66 49.33
C THR A 324 11.31 -33.34 49.99
N CYS A 325 11.82 -32.75 51.07
CA CYS A 325 12.85 -33.39 51.89
C CYS A 325 12.18 -34.17 53.04
N GLY A 326 12.59 -35.41 53.24
CA GLY A 326 12.13 -36.28 54.34
C GLY A 326 13.27 -36.71 55.26
N CYS A 327 12.96 -37.38 56.37
CA CYS A 327 14.00 -38.00 57.19
C CYS A 327 14.57 -39.24 56.45
N PRO A 328 15.88 -39.53 56.53
CA PRO A 328 16.45 -40.73 55.95
C PRO A 328 15.84 -42.00 56.59
N GLY A 329 15.28 -42.91 55.76
CA GLY A 329 14.75 -44.21 56.19
C GLY A 329 13.21 -44.35 56.27
N ALA A 330 12.47 -43.79 55.31
CA ALA A 330 11.00 -43.75 55.29
C ALA A 330 10.29 -45.10 55.00
N ASN A 331 10.67 -46.17 55.72
CA ASN A 331 9.94 -47.44 55.72
C ASN A 331 9.14 -47.64 57.02
N SER A 332 9.13 -46.69 57.97
CA SER A 332 8.54 -46.97 59.31
C SER A 332 8.04 -45.79 60.16
N TRP A 333 7.74 -44.60 59.61
CA TRP A 333 7.28 -43.48 60.45
C TRP A 333 6.09 -42.73 59.86
N SER A 334 4.92 -42.91 60.48
CA SER A 334 3.69 -42.15 60.22
C SER A 334 3.81 -40.73 60.77
N THR A 335 3.38 -39.74 59.99
CA THR A 335 3.31 -38.33 60.40
C THR A 335 2.35 -38.15 61.57
N VAL A 336 2.84 -37.71 62.74
CA VAL A 336 1.97 -37.30 63.86
C VAL A 336 1.64 -35.81 63.74
N SER A 337 0.36 -35.53 63.47
CA SER A 337 -0.21 -34.18 63.55
C SER A 337 -0.32 -33.73 65.00
N VAL A 338 0.55 -32.82 65.47
CA VAL A 338 0.45 -32.28 66.83
C VAL A 338 -0.69 -31.26 66.92
N ARG A 339 -1.73 -31.60 67.70
CA ARG A 339 -2.82 -30.70 68.10
C ARG A 339 -2.27 -29.48 68.87
N ALA A 340 -2.77 -28.30 68.54
CA ALA A 340 -2.43 -27.02 69.15
C ALA A 340 -2.61 -27.02 70.69
N ALA A 341 -1.53 -26.73 71.42
CA ALA A 341 -1.56 -26.43 72.85
C ALA A 341 -2.14 -25.01 73.10
N ARG A 342 -2.95 -24.87 74.14
CA ARG A 342 -3.71 -23.66 74.52
C ARG A 342 -2.78 -22.50 74.95
N PRO A 343 -3.13 -21.22 74.70
CA PRO A 343 -2.28 -20.08 75.07
C PRO A 343 -2.50 -19.58 76.52
N ASP A 344 -1.37 -19.30 77.20
CA ASP A 344 -1.28 -18.67 78.53
C ASP A 344 -1.84 -17.23 78.61
N PRO A 345 -2.21 -16.72 79.81
CA PRO A 345 -3.12 -15.56 79.96
C PRO A 345 -2.52 -14.15 79.80
N LEU A 346 -1.22 -13.97 79.50
CA LEU A 346 -0.57 -12.64 79.55
C LEU A 346 -0.58 -11.83 78.22
N LEU A 347 -1.38 -12.23 77.23
CA LEU A 347 -1.45 -11.60 75.90
C LEU A 347 -2.69 -10.70 75.65
N ARG A 348 -3.47 -10.35 76.69
CA ARG A 348 -4.69 -9.52 76.55
C ARG A 348 -4.43 -8.02 76.45
N SER A 349 -3.32 -7.49 76.95
CA SER A 349 -3.09 -6.03 77.01
C SER A 349 -2.47 -5.45 75.72
N VAL A 350 -1.71 -6.24 74.95
CA VAL A 350 -1.07 -5.77 73.70
C VAL A 350 -2.05 -5.78 72.51
N ARG A 351 -3.08 -6.64 72.53
CA ARG A 351 -4.07 -6.76 71.44
C ARG A 351 -5.02 -5.56 71.33
N ARG A 352 -5.23 -4.77 72.39
CA ARG A 352 -6.04 -3.53 72.33
C ARG A 352 -5.28 -2.35 71.70
N PHE A 353 -3.97 -2.23 71.96
CA PHE A 353 -3.15 -1.14 71.40
C PHE A 353 -2.90 -1.29 69.89
N VAL A 354 -2.74 -2.52 69.39
CA VAL A 354 -2.49 -2.79 67.95
C VAL A 354 -3.75 -2.61 67.08
N ARG A 355 -4.97 -2.76 67.65
CA ARG A 355 -6.23 -2.54 66.91
C ARG A 355 -6.48 -1.05 66.61
N HIS A 356 -6.17 -0.14 67.54
CA HIS A 356 -6.33 1.31 67.31
C HIS A 356 -5.32 1.86 66.28
N ALA A 357 -4.08 1.36 66.26
CA ALA A 357 -3.07 1.76 65.28
C ALA A 357 -3.38 1.27 63.85
N ARG A 358 -4.01 0.10 63.69
CA ARG A 358 -4.44 -0.44 62.38
C ARG A 358 -5.66 0.29 61.81
N GLN A 359 -6.55 0.83 62.63
CA GLN A 359 -7.74 1.57 62.17
C GLN A 359 -7.39 2.97 61.63
N ARG A 360 -6.38 3.66 62.21
CA ARG A 360 -5.90 4.95 61.70
C ARG A 360 -5.14 4.85 60.37
N ARG A 361 -4.37 3.76 60.16
CA ARG A 361 -3.65 3.53 58.88
C ARG A 361 -4.56 3.10 57.71
N ARG A 362 -5.73 2.51 57.99
CA ARG A 362 -6.73 2.15 56.95
C ARG A 362 -7.50 3.35 56.40
N ARG A 363 -7.76 4.39 57.19
CA ARG A 363 -8.42 5.62 56.72
C ARG A 363 -7.48 6.55 55.92
N ALA A 364 -6.17 6.46 56.14
CA ALA A 364 -5.18 7.24 55.39
C ALA A 364 -4.84 6.64 54.01
N ARG A 365 -5.06 5.33 53.79
CA ARG A 365 -4.82 4.65 52.49
C ARG A 365 -6.03 4.61 51.56
N ALA A 366 -7.20 5.10 51.99
CA ALA A 366 -8.42 5.15 51.18
C ALA A 366 -8.55 6.42 50.30
N ARG A 367 -7.50 7.25 50.19
CA ARG A 367 -7.51 8.48 49.37
C ARG A 367 -6.46 8.52 48.26
N GLN A 368 -5.62 7.49 48.10
CA GLN A 368 -4.58 7.46 47.06
C GLN A 368 -4.32 6.01 46.62
N ALA A 369 -5.09 5.52 45.64
CA ALA A 369 -4.73 4.38 44.78
C ALA A 369 -5.81 4.17 43.71
N ALA A 370 -5.81 5.01 42.68
CA ALA A 370 -6.27 4.64 41.34
C ALA A 370 -5.01 4.71 40.46
N ASN A 371 -4.50 3.53 40.06
CA ASN A 371 -3.64 3.25 38.89
C ASN A 371 -2.59 2.14 39.16
N VAL A 372 -2.79 1.00 38.46
CA VAL A 372 -1.84 -0.03 37.95
C VAL A 372 -1.15 -0.99 38.94
N PRO A 373 -0.56 -2.13 38.50
CA PRO A 373 -1.16 -3.47 38.53
C PRO A 373 -0.42 -4.45 39.45
N GLU A 374 -1.04 -5.62 39.67
CA GLU A 374 -0.54 -6.75 40.45
C GLU A 374 0.60 -7.50 39.76
N ASP A 375 1.71 -7.75 40.45
CA ASP A 375 2.47 -9.01 40.33
C ASP A 375 3.45 -9.20 41.52
N ARG A 376 3.73 -10.47 41.82
CA ARG A 376 4.74 -11.05 42.72
C ARG A 376 4.32 -11.35 44.17
N THR A 377 3.64 -12.48 44.30
CA THR A 377 3.77 -13.35 45.48
C THR A 377 5.22 -13.86 45.57
N SER A 378 5.89 -13.52 46.68
CA SER A 378 7.28 -13.92 46.93
C SER A 378 7.34 -15.39 47.37
N PRO A 379 8.08 -16.28 46.67
CA PRO A 379 8.22 -17.70 47.05
C PRO A 379 9.04 -17.93 48.33
N GLN A 380 9.60 -16.87 48.92
CA GLN A 380 10.48 -16.94 50.09
C GLN A 380 9.74 -17.17 51.42
N LEU A 381 8.43 -16.90 51.51
CA LEU A 381 7.69 -17.01 52.77
C LEU A 381 7.13 -18.43 53.05
N THR A 382 6.81 -19.20 52.02
CA THR A 382 6.36 -20.59 52.13
C THR A 382 7.48 -21.54 52.54
N VAL A 383 8.73 -21.25 52.14
CA VAL A 383 9.92 -22.02 52.52
C VAL A 383 10.22 -21.92 54.03
N ARG A 384 10.01 -20.74 54.63
CA ARG A 384 10.27 -20.53 56.07
C ARG A 384 9.26 -21.24 56.98
N LEU A 385 8.01 -21.44 56.53
CA LEU A 385 7.00 -22.15 57.32
C LEU A 385 7.19 -23.68 57.25
N ALA A 386 7.62 -24.21 56.09
CA ALA A 386 7.97 -25.62 55.94
C ALA A 386 9.23 -26.00 56.78
N ALA A 387 10.23 -25.11 56.83
CA ALA A 387 11.45 -25.31 57.62
C ALA A 387 11.22 -25.30 59.15
N TYR A 388 10.20 -24.57 59.63
CA TYR A 388 9.88 -24.53 61.07
C TYR A 388 9.17 -25.80 61.54
N ASN A 389 8.29 -26.37 60.71
CA ASN A 389 7.53 -27.58 61.07
C ASN A 389 8.32 -28.89 60.89
N ALA A 390 9.36 -28.91 60.05
CA ALA A 390 10.18 -30.11 59.82
C ALA A 390 11.24 -30.37 60.92
N ARG A 391 11.70 -29.32 61.64
CA ARG A 391 12.72 -29.46 62.70
C ARG A 391 12.27 -30.25 63.92
N GLN A 392 10.97 -30.54 64.08
CA GLN A 392 10.43 -31.29 65.22
C GLN A 392 10.26 -32.80 64.95
N ALA A 393 10.55 -33.32 63.76
CA ALA A 393 10.08 -34.65 63.34
C ALA A 393 11.13 -35.76 63.22
N CYS A 394 12.45 -35.48 63.28
CA CYS A 394 13.47 -36.52 63.17
C CYS A 394 14.21 -36.76 64.51
N THR A 395 13.50 -36.83 65.64
CA THR A 395 14.08 -37.29 66.93
C THR A 395 13.65 -38.72 67.24
N PRO A 396 14.57 -39.64 67.60
CA PRO A 396 14.19 -40.97 68.08
C PRO A 396 13.42 -40.85 69.42
N PRO A 397 12.46 -41.74 69.72
CA PRO A 397 11.71 -41.68 70.97
C PRO A 397 12.63 -42.10 72.12
N LEU A 398 13.18 -41.13 72.85
CA LEU A 398 13.90 -41.41 74.09
C LEU A 398 12.90 -41.67 75.23
N GLY A 399 13.01 -42.88 75.79
CA GLY A 399 12.22 -43.36 76.92
C GLY A 399 12.35 -42.49 78.17
N ARG A 400 11.26 -42.45 78.93
CA ARG A 400 11.12 -41.75 80.21
C ARG A 400 12.17 -42.20 81.23
N ARG A 401 13.00 -41.29 81.74
CA ARG A 401 13.54 -41.37 83.12
C ARG A 401 13.54 -40.01 83.81
N ARG A 402 13.30 -40.09 85.12
CA ARG A 402 12.96 -39.03 86.08
C ARG A 402 14.16 -38.16 86.47
N ALA A 403 13.83 -36.92 86.84
CA ALA A 403 14.47 -35.95 87.72
C ALA A 403 15.88 -36.21 88.29
N GLY A 404 16.75 -35.22 88.13
CA GLY A 404 17.92 -34.96 88.96
C GLY A 404 18.19 -33.46 89.00
N ILE A 405 17.98 -32.86 90.17
CA ILE A 405 18.24 -31.44 90.47
C ILE A 405 19.75 -31.29 90.70
N ALA A 406 20.39 -30.33 90.02
CA ALA A 406 21.73 -29.86 90.39
C ALA A 406 21.81 -28.33 90.19
N LEU A 407 22.05 -27.64 91.30
CA LEU A 407 22.42 -26.22 91.39
C LEU A 407 23.84 -26.02 90.85
N HIS A 408 24.10 -24.98 90.06
CA HIS A 408 25.22 -24.06 90.27
C HIS A 408 25.10 -22.77 89.41
N GLU A 409 25.23 -21.66 90.15
CA GLU A 409 25.77 -20.32 89.86
C GLU A 409 25.51 -19.60 88.51
N ARG A 410 24.87 -18.43 88.67
CA ARG A 410 24.71 -17.40 87.65
C ARG A 410 25.84 -16.38 87.73
N THR A 411 26.69 -16.32 86.72
CA THR A 411 27.56 -15.15 86.45
C THR A 411 26.90 -14.25 85.40
N ARG A 412 26.53 -13.03 85.80
CA ARG A 412 26.11 -11.93 84.90
C ARG A 412 27.35 -11.25 84.29
N PRO A 413 27.32 -10.87 83.00
CA PRO A 413 28.10 -9.75 82.49
C PRO A 413 27.27 -8.44 82.44
N PRO A 414 27.93 -7.26 82.47
CA PRO A 414 27.36 -5.98 82.91
C PRO A 414 26.76 -5.11 81.80
N ALA A 415 25.97 -4.11 82.21
CA ALA A 415 25.42 -3.02 81.39
C ALA A 415 26.01 -1.65 81.87
N PRO A 416 25.73 -0.53 81.18
CA PRO A 416 26.65 0.31 80.40
C PRO A 416 27.13 1.61 81.11
N PRO A 417 28.04 2.42 80.51
CA PRO A 417 28.25 3.81 80.91
C PRO A 417 27.76 4.87 79.89
N PRO A 418 27.60 6.15 80.31
CA PRO A 418 26.62 7.09 79.76
C PRO A 418 27.19 8.18 78.81
N ALA A 419 26.27 8.84 78.13
CA ALA A 419 26.47 10.01 77.27
C ALA A 419 26.97 11.24 78.04
N GLN A 420 27.95 11.95 77.47
CA GLN A 420 28.37 13.28 77.93
C GLN A 420 28.17 14.34 76.83
N ALA A 421 27.60 15.45 77.28
CA ALA A 421 27.33 16.66 76.52
C ALA A 421 28.60 17.52 76.39
N ALA A 422 28.81 18.13 75.22
CA ALA A 422 29.75 19.22 75.04
C ALA A 422 29.00 20.50 74.62
N ARG A 423 29.18 21.56 75.40
CA ARG A 423 28.66 22.92 75.20
C ARG A 423 29.59 23.75 74.32
N ARG A 424 28.94 24.55 73.46
CA ARG A 424 29.28 25.83 72.81
C ARG A 424 30.58 26.58 73.20
N ALA A 425 31.26 27.11 72.18
CA ALA A 425 31.96 28.40 72.19
C ALA A 425 31.61 29.22 70.92
N ARG A 426 31.64 30.55 71.05
CA ARG A 426 31.00 31.67 70.30
C ARG A 426 31.82 32.12 69.05
N LEU A 427 31.18 32.41 67.89
CA LEU A 427 30.88 33.72 67.20
C LEU A 427 32.09 34.47 66.61
N PRO A 428 31.97 35.29 65.51
CA PRO A 428 30.79 36.11 65.18
C PRO A 428 30.30 36.16 63.71
N THR A 429 29.07 36.65 63.63
CA THR A 429 28.25 37.13 62.50
C THR A 429 28.73 38.46 61.93
N TYR A 430 28.46 38.75 60.66
CA TYR A 430 28.07 40.02 59.99
C TYR A 430 28.19 39.74 58.47
N SER A 431 27.47 40.28 57.49
CA SER A 431 26.15 40.89 57.34
C SER A 431 25.89 40.96 55.83
N THR A 432 24.63 40.97 55.43
CA THR A 432 24.14 41.20 54.07
C THR A 432 24.61 42.54 53.51
N LEU A 433 24.98 42.60 52.22
CA LEU A 433 24.75 43.80 51.39
C LEU A 433 24.82 43.50 49.89
N ARG A 434 23.92 44.19 49.18
CA ARG A 434 23.62 44.18 47.75
C ARG A 434 24.78 44.70 46.87
N ILE A 435 24.60 44.49 45.55
CA ILE A 435 24.86 45.40 44.40
C ILE A 435 25.69 44.72 43.28
N VAL A 436 25.02 44.48 42.15
CA VAL A 436 25.55 44.44 40.77
C VAL A 436 25.49 45.91 40.28
N PRO A 437 26.42 46.51 39.49
CA PRO A 437 26.90 45.99 38.20
C PRO A 437 28.35 46.36 37.78
N ALA A 438 28.77 45.80 36.63
CA ALA A 438 29.32 46.53 35.47
C ALA A 438 30.63 45.97 34.87
N ARG A 439 30.54 45.73 33.55
CA ARG A 439 31.56 45.91 32.49
C ARG A 439 32.78 44.97 32.49
N ALA A 440 33.39 44.60 31.37
CA ALA A 440 33.04 44.61 29.95
C ALA A 440 34.17 43.87 29.20
N ALA A 441 33.80 43.10 28.17
CA ALA A 441 34.52 42.92 26.89
C ALA A 441 35.84 42.08 26.87
N PRO A 442 36.36 41.62 25.70
CA PRO A 442 35.69 41.27 24.43
C PRO A 442 36.29 40.04 23.65
N TYR A 443 35.73 39.79 22.46
CA TYR A 443 36.27 39.06 21.28
C TYR A 443 36.41 37.53 21.36
N GLY A 444 36.06 36.73 20.34
CA GLY A 444 35.71 37.04 18.97
C GLY A 444 35.05 35.85 18.25
N ARG A 445 34.22 36.20 17.27
CA ARG A 445 33.62 35.35 16.23
C ARG A 445 34.67 34.97 15.19
N THR A 446 34.45 33.83 14.52
CA THR A 446 34.56 33.60 13.07
C THR A 446 33.87 32.24 12.81
N THR A 447 32.72 32.09 12.12
CA THR A 447 32.47 32.13 10.65
C THR A 447 33.61 31.49 9.86
N THR A 448 33.45 30.49 8.98
CA THR A 448 32.40 30.22 7.98
C THR A 448 32.81 28.95 7.22
N ALA A 449 31.85 28.17 6.72
CA ALA A 449 31.67 27.83 5.30
C ALA A 449 30.37 27.04 5.16
#